data_AF-A0A3A8TWZ2-F1
#
_entry.id   AF-A0A3A8TWZ2-F1
#
_cell.length_a   1.000
_cell.length_b   1.000
_cell.length_c   1.000
_cell.angle_alpha   90.00
_cell.angle_beta   90.00
_cell.angle_gamma   90.00
#
_symmetry.space_group_name_H-M   'P 1'
#
loop_
_entity.id
_entity.type
_entity.pdbx_description
1 polymer ?
#
loop_
_entity_poly.entity_id
_entity_poly.type
_entity_poly.pdbx_seq_one_letter_code
_entity_poly.pdbx_strand_id
1 'polypeptide(L)'
;MVPSEKQIFAQSVEALFVRALGPYLTRDGRQKLKAAGLSLSEPLRPHYSLEQWRAFLDVAARDVFPGQSLEAAYLELGARYLKGFQQTSVGRASMQLVTHLGPQKTLERVPYNLRAGNNFNEVRVEELSKQDATLWVKDVLADNPFFACGFLAETLRASGAGSPEVKPIAFDGTAATYRLTWSQAKSQRPAGTLAPVRRLYG
;
A
#
# COMPACT_ATOMS: atom_id res chain seq x y z
N MET A 1 -28.61 11.09 9.02
CA MET A 1 -27.85 9.83 8.87
C MET A 1 -26.66 9.92 9.80
N VAL A 2 -26.55 9.03 10.79
CA VAL A 2 -25.37 9.00 11.68
C VAL A 2 -24.17 8.57 10.81
N PRO A 3 -23.02 9.24 10.87
CA PRO A 3 -21.84 8.77 10.14
C PRO A 3 -21.52 7.35 10.58
N SER A 4 -21.41 6.42 9.63
CA SER A 4 -20.96 5.06 9.92
C SER A 4 -19.62 5.11 10.64
N GLU A 5 -19.44 4.31 11.68
CA GLU A 5 -18.18 4.21 12.41
C GLU A 5 -17.03 3.85 11.45
N LYS A 6 -15.87 4.51 11.61
CA LYS A 6 -14.69 4.27 10.78
C LYS A 6 -14.11 2.89 11.09
N GLN A 7 -14.20 2.00 10.12
CA GLN A 7 -13.79 0.60 10.25
C GLN A 7 -12.65 0.28 9.28
N ILE A 8 -11.62 -0.36 9.82
CA ILE A 8 -10.58 -1.06 9.08
C ILE A 8 -10.98 -2.53 8.99
N PHE A 9 -10.96 -3.09 7.78
CA PHE A 9 -11.37 -4.47 7.57
C PHE A 9 -10.23 -5.46 7.83
N ALA A 10 -10.58 -6.70 8.18
CA ALA A 10 -9.64 -7.76 8.52
C ALA A 10 -8.53 -7.95 7.48
N GLN A 11 -8.82 -7.83 6.18
CA GLN A 11 -7.86 -7.97 5.09
C GLN A 11 -6.73 -6.94 5.13
N SER A 12 -6.98 -5.73 5.64
CA SER A 12 -5.92 -4.73 5.82
C SER A 12 -4.98 -5.11 6.96
N VAL A 13 -5.54 -5.66 8.03
CA VAL A 13 -4.77 -6.18 9.17
C VAL A 13 -3.99 -7.44 8.77
N GLU A 14 -4.62 -8.37 8.05
CA GLU A 14 -3.97 -9.56 7.51
C GLU A 14 -2.78 -9.19 6.61
N ALA A 15 -3.00 -8.26 5.66
CA ALA A 15 -1.99 -7.79 4.74
C ALA A 15 -0.73 -7.32 5.46
N LEU A 16 -0.86 -6.43 6.45
CA LEU A 16 0.31 -5.89 7.13
C LEU A 16 0.87 -6.85 8.17
N PHE A 17 0.06 -7.29 9.13
CA PHE A 17 0.57 -7.93 10.34
C PHE A 17 0.77 -9.44 10.20
N VAL A 18 0.06 -10.08 9.28
CA VAL A 18 0.21 -11.52 9.03
C VAL A 18 1.12 -11.77 7.83
N ARG A 19 0.84 -11.16 6.68
CA ARG A 19 1.57 -11.42 5.43
C ARG A 19 2.90 -10.69 5.35
N ALA A 20 2.93 -9.39 5.62
CA ALA A 20 4.12 -8.58 5.39
C ALA A 20 5.08 -8.54 6.59
N LEU A 21 4.56 -8.38 7.81
CA LEU A 21 5.36 -8.19 9.02
C LEU A 21 5.47 -9.44 9.90
N GLY A 22 4.65 -10.46 9.66
CA GLY A 22 4.58 -11.66 10.47
C GLY A 22 5.95 -12.23 10.87
N PRO A 23 6.90 -12.43 9.93
CA PRO A 23 8.24 -12.94 10.26
C PRO A 23 9.17 -11.95 11.01
N TYR A 24 8.87 -10.66 10.97
CA TYR A 24 9.74 -9.60 11.49
C TYR A 24 9.33 -9.08 12.87
N LEU A 25 8.08 -9.32 13.29
CA LEU A 25 7.58 -8.88 14.59
C LEU A 25 8.26 -9.62 15.73
N THR A 26 8.87 -8.86 16.64
CA THR A 26 9.53 -9.40 17.83
C THR A 26 8.49 -9.94 18.82
N ARG A 27 8.96 -10.68 19.83
CA ARG A 27 8.09 -11.11 20.94
C ARG A 27 7.46 -9.91 21.66
N ASP A 28 8.24 -8.84 21.88
CA ASP A 28 7.77 -7.63 22.54
C ASP A 28 6.76 -6.87 21.67
N GLY A 29 7.04 -6.71 20.37
CA GLY A 29 6.10 -6.15 19.41
C GLY A 29 4.75 -6.86 19.39
N ARG A 30 4.75 -8.20 19.41
CA ARG A 30 3.51 -9.00 19.50
C ARG A 30 2.74 -8.76 20.80
N GLN A 31 3.43 -8.60 21.93
CA GLN A 31 2.76 -8.30 23.20
C GLN A 31 2.16 -6.89 23.19
N LYS A 32 2.86 -5.90 22.64
CA LYS A 32 2.35 -4.54 22.46
C LYS A 32 1.14 -4.49 21.51
N LEU A 33 1.17 -5.23 20.40
CA LEU A 33 0.01 -5.38 19.52
C LEU A 33 -1.18 -6.02 20.24
N LYS A 34 -0.94 -7.07 21.03
CA LYS A 34 -1.98 -7.72 21.83
C LYS A 34 -2.60 -6.74 22.83
N ALA A 35 -1.77 -5.96 23.53
CA ALA A 35 -2.23 -4.93 24.46
C ALA A 35 -3.07 -3.83 23.77
N ALA A 36 -2.76 -3.50 22.51
CA ALA A 36 -3.56 -2.59 21.69
C ALA A 36 -4.84 -3.25 21.12
N GLY A 37 -5.04 -4.55 21.31
CA GLY A 37 -6.23 -5.29 20.87
C GLY A 37 -6.05 -6.16 19.63
N LEU A 38 -4.81 -6.38 19.16
CA LEU A 38 -4.49 -7.29 18.05
C LEU A 38 -3.72 -8.53 18.54
N SER A 39 -4.44 -9.63 18.75
CA SER A 39 -3.87 -10.94 19.03
C SER A 39 -3.61 -11.69 17.72
N LEU A 40 -2.34 -11.89 17.34
CA LEU A 40 -1.96 -12.65 16.12
C LEU A 40 -1.95 -14.18 16.33
N SER A 41 -2.23 -14.65 17.54
CA SER A 41 -2.39 -16.07 17.87
C SER A 41 -3.84 -16.55 17.76
N GLU A 42 -4.76 -15.65 17.42
CA GLU A 42 -6.19 -15.91 17.29
C GLU A 42 -6.66 -15.50 15.88
N PRO A 43 -7.80 -16.00 15.40
CA PRO A 43 -8.43 -15.49 14.20
C PRO A 43 -8.66 -13.97 14.29
N LEU A 44 -8.37 -13.24 13.21
CA LEU A 44 -8.60 -11.80 13.15
C LEU A 44 -10.11 -11.48 13.27
N ARG A 45 -10.43 -10.39 13.98
CA ARG A 45 -11.79 -9.83 13.98
C ARG A 45 -12.17 -9.32 12.58
N PRO A 46 -13.46 -9.33 12.20
CA PRO A 46 -13.90 -8.83 10.90
C PRO A 46 -13.52 -7.37 10.63
N HIS A 47 -13.51 -6.55 11.67
CA HIS A 47 -13.15 -5.14 11.62
C HIS A 47 -12.47 -4.66 12.90
N TYR A 48 -11.73 -3.56 12.78
CA TYR A 48 -11.05 -2.83 13.86
C TYR A 48 -11.35 -1.34 13.73
N SER A 49 -11.27 -0.58 14.83
CA SER A 49 -11.41 0.88 14.74
C SER A 49 -10.19 1.52 14.09
N LEU A 50 -10.35 2.74 13.57
CA LEU A 50 -9.22 3.52 13.05
C LEU A 50 -8.16 3.81 14.14
N GLU A 51 -8.58 4.05 15.37
CA GLU A 51 -7.68 4.26 16.51
C GLU A 51 -6.82 3.03 16.80
N GLN A 52 -7.44 1.84 16.83
CA GLN A 52 -6.72 0.58 16.98
C GLN A 52 -5.68 0.39 15.87
N TRP A 53 -6.08 0.63 14.61
CA TRP A 53 -5.17 0.54 13.48
C TRP A 53 -3.97 1.49 13.60
N ARG A 54 -4.19 2.74 14.00
CA ARG A 54 -3.11 3.71 14.23
C ARG A 54 -2.15 3.25 15.32
N ALA A 55 -2.68 2.72 16.43
CA ALA A 55 -1.85 2.11 17.48
C ALA A 55 -1.04 0.91 16.95
N PHE A 56 -1.63 0.06 16.10
CA PHE A 56 -0.92 -1.08 15.52
C PHE A 56 0.22 -0.63 14.60
N LEU A 57 0.00 0.39 13.77
CA LEU A 57 1.03 0.95 12.90
C LEU A 57 2.19 1.54 13.70
N ASP A 58 1.89 2.26 14.77
CA ASP A 58 2.91 2.87 15.65
C ASP A 58 3.77 1.81 16.34
N VAL A 59 3.16 0.73 16.84
CA VAL A 59 3.89 -0.43 17.37
C VAL A 59 4.78 -1.06 16.29
N ALA A 60 4.24 -1.31 15.10
CA ALA A 60 5.00 -1.93 14.01
C ALA A 60 6.17 -1.06 13.53
N ALA A 61 5.98 0.25 13.43
CA ALA A 61 7.01 1.19 13.00
C ALA A 61 8.24 1.11 13.92
N ARG A 62 8.00 1.10 15.23
CA ARG A 62 9.06 1.07 16.24
C ARG A 62 9.69 -0.32 16.42
N ASP A 63 8.90 -1.38 16.30
CA ASP A 63 9.36 -2.75 16.48
C ASP A 63 10.18 -3.26 15.28
N VAL A 64 9.70 -3.02 14.05
CA VAL A 64 10.29 -3.61 12.84
C VAL A 64 11.40 -2.74 12.26
N PHE A 65 11.40 -1.43 12.52
CA PHE A 65 12.39 -0.49 12.00
C PHE A 65 13.13 0.27 13.12
N PRO A 66 13.76 -0.44 14.06
CA PRO A 66 14.50 0.20 15.13
C PRO A 66 15.64 1.05 14.53
N GLY A 67 15.72 2.31 14.94
CA GLY A 67 16.76 3.25 14.49
C GLY A 67 16.46 4.03 13.21
N GLN A 68 15.34 3.75 12.52
CA GLN A 68 14.87 4.63 11.45
C GLN A 68 14.10 5.83 12.03
N SER A 69 14.06 6.94 11.28
CA SER A 69 13.10 8.00 11.58
C SER A 69 11.68 7.48 11.42
N LEU A 70 10.72 8.05 12.14
CA LEU A 70 9.31 7.65 12.00
C LEU A 70 8.83 7.81 10.55
N GLU A 71 9.21 8.88 9.87
CA GLU A 71 8.89 9.08 8.45
C GLU A 71 9.33 7.89 7.58
N ALA A 72 10.60 7.48 7.68
CA ALA A 72 11.12 6.35 6.90
C ALA A 72 10.43 5.03 7.26
N ALA A 73 10.17 4.80 8.55
CA ALA A 73 9.45 3.61 9.01
C ALA A 73 8.02 3.55 8.45
N TYR A 74 7.28 4.66 8.43
CA TYR A 74 5.93 4.71 7.87
C TYR A 74 5.91 4.56 6.35
N LEU A 75 6.88 5.13 5.63
CA LEU A 75 7.07 4.88 4.19
C LEU A 75 7.25 3.38 3.92
N GLU A 76 8.12 2.71 4.67
CA GLU A 76 8.37 1.28 4.49
C GLU A 76 7.16 0.43 4.90
N LEU A 77 6.45 0.79 5.98
CA LEU A 77 5.19 0.13 6.37
C LEU A 77 4.14 0.21 5.26
N GLY A 78 3.96 1.38 4.63
CA GLY A 78 3.02 1.56 3.52
C GLY A 78 3.36 0.70 2.31
N ALA A 79 4.65 0.62 1.95
CA ALA A 79 5.10 -0.22 0.85
C ALA A 79 4.90 -1.71 1.17
N ARG A 80 5.24 -2.15 2.39
CA ARG A 80 5.02 -3.52 2.85
C ARG A 80 3.55 -3.89 2.93
N TYR A 81 2.69 -2.95 3.34
CA TYR A 81 1.25 -3.14 3.35
C TYR A 81 0.74 -3.55 1.98
N LEU A 82 1.13 -2.86 0.89
CA LEU A 82 0.67 -3.24 -0.45
C LEU A 82 1.17 -4.63 -0.86
N LYS A 83 2.44 -4.94 -0.60
CA LYS A 83 3.01 -6.26 -0.90
C LYS A 83 2.28 -7.38 -0.15
N GLY A 84 1.92 -7.14 1.11
CA GLY A 84 1.12 -8.07 1.89
C GLY A 84 -0.33 -8.15 1.39
N PHE A 85 -0.91 -7.03 0.97
CA PHE A 85 -2.28 -6.97 0.46
C PHE A 85 -2.44 -7.80 -0.81
N GLN A 86 -1.45 -7.76 -1.71
CA GLN A 86 -1.37 -8.61 -2.90
C GLN A 86 -1.38 -10.12 -2.59
N GLN A 87 -1.05 -10.52 -1.35
CA GLN A 87 -1.07 -11.91 -0.90
C GLN A 87 -2.40 -12.31 -0.23
N THR A 88 -3.33 -11.38 -0.01
CA THR A 88 -4.68 -11.67 0.50
C THR A 88 -5.60 -12.12 -0.64
N SER A 89 -6.67 -12.86 -0.34
CA SER A 89 -7.64 -13.26 -1.38
C SER A 89 -8.33 -12.06 -2.03
N VAL A 90 -8.67 -11.04 -1.24
CA VAL A 90 -9.26 -9.79 -1.73
C VAL A 90 -8.26 -9.03 -2.62
N GLY A 91 -7.04 -8.83 -2.15
CA GLY A 91 -6.03 -8.09 -2.90
C GLY A 91 -5.58 -8.79 -4.18
N ARG A 92 -5.50 -10.12 -4.20
CA ARG A 92 -5.27 -10.86 -5.46
C ARG A 92 -6.33 -10.54 -6.51
N ALA A 93 -7.61 -10.57 -6.13
CA ALA A 93 -8.70 -10.25 -7.04
C ALA A 93 -8.66 -8.77 -7.48
N SER A 94 -8.40 -7.85 -6.55
CA SER A 94 -8.32 -6.42 -6.86
C SER A 94 -7.14 -6.05 -7.76
N MET A 95 -5.99 -6.72 -7.63
CA MET A 95 -4.76 -6.32 -8.34
C MET A 95 -4.64 -6.93 -9.75
N GLN A 96 -5.17 -8.14 -9.98
CA GLN A 96 -5.16 -8.80 -11.30
C GLN A 96 -5.75 -7.94 -12.43
N LEU A 97 -6.70 -7.07 -12.10
CA LEU A 97 -7.42 -6.27 -13.09
C LEU A 97 -6.73 -4.94 -13.45
N VAL A 98 -5.77 -4.46 -12.65
CA VAL A 98 -5.43 -3.03 -12.68
C VAL A 98 -3.95 -2.71 -12.86
N THR A 99 -3.03 -3.56 -12.38
CA THR A 99 -1.59 -3.28 -12.49
C THR A 99 -1.04 -3.48 -13.90
N HIS A 100 -1.72 -4.24 -14.76
CA HIS A 100 -1.31 -4.42 -16.15
C HIS A 100 -1.68 -3.25 -17.07
N LEU A 101 -2.49 -2.31 -16.59
CA LEU A 101 -2.99 -1.18 -17.39
C LEU A 101 -2.01 0.00 -17.44
N GLY A 102 -0.92 -0.06 -16.68
CA GLY A 102 0.06 1.01 -16.52
C GLY A 102 -0.31 2.04 -15.46
N PRO A 103 0.63 2.91 -15.06
CA PRO A 103 0.50 3.77 -13.88
C PRO A 103 -0.71 4.69 -13.89
N GLN A 104 -0.98 5.34 -15.02
CA GLN A 104 -2.10 6.27 -15.15
C GLN A 104 -3.45 5.59 -14.89
N LYS A 105 -3.68 4.42 -15.51
CA LYS A 105 -4.92 3.65 -15.36
C LYS A 105 -5.05 2.99 -13.99
N THR A 106 -3.93 2.65 -13.35
CA THR A 106 -3.94 2.21 -11.96
C THR A 106 -4.37 3.34 -11.01
N LEU A 107 -3.87 4.57 -11.20
CA LEU A 107 -4.24 5.71 -10.36
C LEU A 107 -5.72 6.07 -10.45
N GLU A 108 -6.32 6.00 -11.64
CA GLU A 108 -7.78 6.17 -11.85
C GLU A 108 -8.63 5.22 -10.97
N ARG A 109 -8.07 4.09 -10.53
CA ARG A 109 -8.77 3.07 -9.73
C ARG A 109 -8.45 3.11 -8.24
N VAL A 110 -7.47 3.89 -7.80
CA VAL A 110 -7.09 4.00 -6.38
C VAL A 110 -8.29 4.30 -5.46
N PRO A 111 -9.23 5.22 -5.81
CA PRO A 111 -10.41 5.48 -4.98
C PRO A 111 -11.31 4.26 -4.74
N TYR A 112 -11.39 3.34 -5.70
CA TYR A 112 -12.18 2.12 -5.59
C TYR A 112 -11.42 1.05 -4.81
N ASN A 113 -10.11 0.92 -5.05
CA ASN A 113 -9.28 -0.11 -4.44
C ASN A 113 -9.09 0.10 -2.93
N LEU A 114 -9.01 1.36 -2.48
CA LEU A 114 -8.88 1.66 -1.05
C LEU A 114 -10.13 1.26 -0.23
N ARG A 115 -11.31 1.26 -0.84
CA ARG A 115 -12.55 0.78 -0.19
C ARG A 115 -12.52 -0.71 0.13
N ALA A 116 -11.62 -1.46 -0.50
CA ALA A 116 -11.41 -2.87 -0.14
C ALA A 116 -10.72 -3.03 1.21
N GLY A 117 -10.13 -1.98 1.80
CA GLY A 117 -9.47 -2.05 3.11
C GLY A 117 -10.25 -1.37 4.25
N ASN A 118 -11.17 -0.47 3.94
CA ASN A 118 -11.92 0.30 4.93
C ASN A 118 -13.20 0.92 4.35
N ASN A 119 -14.04 1.49 5.23
CA ASN A 119 -15.31 2.10 4.85
C ASN A 119 -15.34 3.64 4.78
N PHE A 120 -14.21 4.33 5.05
CA PHE A 120 -14.23 5.76 5.36
C PHE A 120 -13.34 6.63 4.48
N ASN A 121 -12.31 6.09 3.83
CA ASN A 121 -11.43 6.91 3.00
C ASN A 121 -12.19 7.52 1.82
N GLU A 122 -11.93 8.80 1.60
CA GLU A 122 -12.28 9.49 0.37
C GLU A 122 -11.00 9.82 -0.39
N VAL A 123 -10.96 9.48 -1.67
CA VAL A 123 -9.81 9.77 -2.53
C VAL A 123 -10.27 10.39 -3.82
N ARG A 124 -9.56 11.43 -4.25
CA ARG A 124 -9.78 12.11 -5.52
C ARG A 124 -8.44 12.25 -6.24
N VAL A 125 -8.46 11.93 -7.54
CA VAL A 125 -7.36 12.29 -8.44
C VAL A 125 -7.70 13.68 -8.96
N GLU A 126 -6.93 14.69 -8.55
CA GLU A 126 -7.16 16.09 -8.92
C GLU A 126 -6.51 16.42 -10.26
N GLU A 127 -5.32 15.87 -10.49
CA GLU A 127 -4.57 16.03 -11.74
C GLU A 127 -3.95 14.69 -12.13
N LEU A 128 -3.93 14.40 -13.43
CA LEU A 128 -3.36 13.17 -13.96
C LEU A 128 -2.73 13.41 -15.33
N SER A 129 -1.43 13.21 -15.41
CA SER A 129 -0.63 13.29 -16.63
C SER A 129 -0.03 11.92 -16.99
N LYS A 130 0.82 11.88 -18.01
CA LYS A 130 1.56 10.67 -18.42
C LYS A 130 2.59 10.21 -17.38
N GLN A 131 3.12 11.13 -16.56
CA GLN A 131 4.27 10.89 -15.67
C GLN A 131 4.13 11.56 -14.29
N ASP A 132 3.02 12.25 -14.05
CA ASP A 132 2.74 12.88 -12.77
C ASP A 132 1.24 12.87 -12.45
N ALA A 133 0.93 12.98 -11.16
CA ALA A 133 -0.43 13.11 -10.67
C ALA A 133 -0.47 13.88 -9.35
N THR A 134 -1.63 14.46 -9.06
CA THR A 134 -1.94 15.07 -7.77
C THR A 134 -3.15 14.35 -7.19
N LEU A 135 -2.99 13.77 -5.99
CA LEU A 135 -4.03 12.99 -5.31
C LEU A 135 -4.37 13.64 -3.97
N TRP A 136 -5.66 13.83 -3.70
CA TRP A 136 -6.17 14.21 -2.39
C TRP A 136 -6.80 13.00 -1.70
N VAL A 137 -6.45 12.79 -0.43
CA VAL A 137 -6.95 11.70 0.41
C VAL A 137 -7.46 12.26 1.72
N LYS A 138 -8.74 12.06 2.01
CA LYS A 138 -9.34 12.34 3.32
C LYS A 138 -9.27 11.13 4.22
N ASP A 139 -9.11 11.40 5.52
CA ASP A 139 -9.06 10.42 6.59
C ASP A 139 -7.89 9.44 6.39
N VAL A 140 -6.67 9.97 6.28
CA VAL A 140 -5.48 9.14 6.10
C VAL A 140 -5.38 8.05 7.17
N LEU A 141 -4.92 6.87 6.75
CA LEU A 141 -4.91 5.65 7.57
C LEU A 141 -4.00 5.75 8.80
N ALA A 142 -3.00 6.63 8.78
CA ALA A 142 -2.10 6.90 9.90
C ALA A 142 -2.28 8.35 10.38
N ASP A 143 -1.74 8.69 11.55
CA ASP A 143 -1.68 10.10 12.03
C ASP A 143 -0.61 10.94 11.30
N ASN A 144 -0.11 10.45 10.16
CA ASN A 144 0.88 11.09 9.31
C ASN A 144 0.63 10.72 7.84
N PRO A 145 1.16 11.49 6.88
CA PRO A 145 0.92 11.23 5.46
C PRO A 145 1.86 10.16 4.85
N PHE A 146 2.88 9.71 5.58
CA PHE A 146 3.97 8.91 5.02
C PHE A 146 3.59 7.45 4.76
N PHE A 147 2.67 6.88 5.55
CA PHE A 147 2.13 5.55 5.27
C PHE A 147 1.50 5.47 3.88
N ALA A 148 0.69 6.48 3.53
CA ALA A 148 0.06 6.54 2.21
C ALA A 148 1.09 6.77 1.10
N CYS A 149 2.16 7.54 1.35
CA CYS A 149 3.25 7.71 0.38
C CYS A 149 3.88 6.37 0.00
N GLY A 150 4.21 5.53 0.98
CA GLY A 150 4.77 4.20 0.75
C GLY A 150 3.83 3.29 -0.04
N PHE A 151 2.55 3.27 0.34
CA PHE A 151 1.51 2.51 -0.34
C PHE A 151 1.33 2.95 -1.80
N LEU A 152 1.24 4.27 -2.05
CA LEU A 152 1.06 4.82 -3.39
C LEU A 152 2.29 4.59 -4.27
N ALA A 153 3.49 4.75 -3.72
CA ALA A 153 4.75 4.50 -4.44
C ALA A 153 4.86 3.02 -4.87
N GLU A 154 4.53 2.08 -3.97
CA GLU A 154 4.52 0.65 -4.32
C GLU A 154 3.41 0.32 -5.32
N THR A 155 2.26 1.03 -5.26
CA THR A 155 1.17 0.86 -6.24
C THR A 155 1.62 1.25 -7.64
N LEU A 156 2.29 2.40 -7.76
CA LEU A 156 2.88 2.84 -9.02
C LEU A 156 3.94 1.84 -9.50
N ARG A 157 4.83 1.38 -8.61
CA ARG A 157 5.86 0.39 -8.96
C ARG A 157 5.25 -0.91 -9.49
N ALA A 158 4.23 -1.43 -8.81
CA ALA A 158 3.51 -2.64 -9.22
C ALA A 158 2.80 -2.46 -10.57
N SER A 159 2.43 -1.24 -10.95
CA SER A 159 1.86 -0.90 -12.26
C SER A 159 2.86 -0.68 -13.39
N GLY A 160 4.17 -0.85 -13.13
CA GLY A 160 5.23 -0.64 -14.12
C GLY A 160 5.78 0.79 -14.21
N ALA A 161 5.53 1.63 -13.19
CA ALA A 161 6.19 2.93 -13.08
C ALA A 161 7.70 2.76 -12.85
N GLY A 162 8.53 3.49 -13.59
CA GLY A 162 9.95 3.62 -13.31
C GLY A 162 10.18 4.67 -12.20
N SER A 163 11.01 4.33 -11.22
CA SER A 163 11.44 5.23 -10.12
C SER A 163 10.31 6.13 -9.56
N PRO A 164 9.18 5.56 -9.08
CA PRO A 164 8.08 6.37 -8.57
C PRO A 164 8.50 7.12 -7.30
N GLU A 165 8.19 8.40 -7.24
CA GLU A 165 8.29 9.24 -6.06
C GLU A 165 6.90 9.74 -5.65
N VAL A 166 6.63 9.74 -4.35
CA VAL A 166 5.39 10.25 -3.77
C VAL A 166 5.75 11.14 -2.59
N LYS A 167 5.29 12.38 -2.61
CA LYS A 167 5.58 13.38 -1.57
C LYS A 167 4.28 14.02 -1.09
N PRO A 168 4.08 14.17 0.23
CA PRO A 168 2.98 14.99 0.72
C PRO A 168 3.29 16.47 0.42
N ILE A 169 2.32 17.19 -0.13
CA ILE A 169 2.41 18.63 -0.37
C ILE A 169 1.47 19.44 0.54
N ALA A 170 0.52 18.76 1.20
CA ALA A 170 -0.30 19.31 2.26
C ALA A 170 -0.76 18.20 3.21
N PHE A 171 -0.89 18.49 4.50
CA PHE A 171 -1.48 17.62 5.52
C PHE A 171 -2.09 18.46 6.63
N ASP A 172 -3.37 18.26 6.95
CA ASP A 172 -4.10 19.02 7.97
C ASP A 172 -4.38 18.22 9.26
N GLY A 173 -3.77 17.04 9.40
CA GLY A 173 -4.05 16.09 10.49
C GLY A 173 -5.09 15.03 10.14
N THR A 174 -5.93 15.26 9.13
CA THR A 174 -6.98 14.33 8.70
C THR A 174 -6.89 13.99 7.21
N ALA A 175 -6.71 15.00 6.36
CA ALA A 175 -6.56 14.88 4.92
C ALA A 175 -5.16 15.28 4.48
N ALA A 176 -4.69 14.68 3.39
CA ALA A 176 -3.42 14.98 2.78
C ALA A 176 -3.52 15.05 1.25
N THR A 177 -2.74 15.95 0.66
CA THR A 177 -2.53 16.02 -0.79
C THR A 177 -1.13 15.52 -1.11
N TYR A 178 -1.03 14.69 -2.14
CA TYR A 178 0.20 14.05 -2.57
C TYR A 178 0.55 14.45 -4.00
N ARG A 179 1.82 14.77 -4.23
CA ARG A 179 2.39 14.85 -5.57
C ARG A 179 3.07 13.52 -5.88
N LEU A 180 2.68 12.91 -7.01
CA LEU A 180 3.22 11.65 -7.49
C LEU A 180 3.96 11.93 -8.80
N THR A 181 5.14 11.36 -8.97
CA THR A 181 5.92 11.44 -10.22
C THR A 181 6.54 10.09 -10.55
N TRP A 182 6.64 9.73 -11.82
CA TRP A 182 7.29 8.52 -12.28
C TRP A 182 7.87 8.66 -13.68
N SER A 183 8.92 7.88 -13.98
CA SER A 183 9.41 7.71 -15.35
C SER A 183 8.68 6.55 -16.04
N GLN A 184 8.77 6.49 -17.37
CA GLN A 184 8.47 5.22 -18.05
C GLN A 184 9.51 4.17 -17.60
N ALA A 185 9.05 2.95 -17.29
CA ALA A 185 9.99 1.86 -17.07
C ALA A 185 10.81 1.62 -18.35
N LYS A 186 12.11 1.34 -18.21
CA LYS A 186 12.91 0.86 -19.35
C LYS A 186 12.26 -0.44 -19.80
N SER A 187 11.71 -0.47 -21.03
CA SER A 187 11.16 -1.67 -21.63
C SER A 187 12.15 -2.82 -21.45
N GLN A 188 11.77 -3.86 -20.72
CA GLN A 188 12.52 -5.11 -20.79
C GLN A 188 12.44 -5.57 -22.24
N ARG A 189 13.60 -5.63 -22.92
CA ARG A 189 13.71 -6.25 -24.24
C ARG A 189 13.03 -7.62 -24.17
N PRO A 190 12.10 -7.96 -25.08
CA PRO A 190 11.58 -9.32 -25.13
C PRO A 190 12.79 -10.27 -25.30
N ALA A 191 12.85 -11.29 -24.46
CA ALA A 191 13.86 -12.34 -24.57
C ALA A 191 13.84 -12.89 -26.01
N GLY A 192 15.03 -13.06 -26.58
CA GLY A 192 15.28 -13.16 -28.01
C GLY A 192 14.29 -14.03 -28.78
N THR A 193 13.81 -13.48 -29.90
CA THR A 193 13.37 -14.28 -31.04
C THR A 193 14.51 -15.21 -31.41
N LEU A 194 14.39 -16.50 -31.08
CA LEU A 194 15.27 -17.54 -31.59
C LEU A 194 15.20 -17.48 -33.12
N ALA A 195 16.32 -17.12 -33.75
CA ALA A 195 16.48 -17.21 -35.19
C ALA A 195 16.30 -18.68 -35.62
N PRO A 196 15.62 -18.95 -36.76
CA PRO A 196 15.44 -20.33 -37.22
C PRO A 196 16.79 -20.93 -37.62
N VAL A 197 17.14 -22.06 -36.99
CA VAL A 197 18.29 -22.88 -37.35
C VAL A 197 18.06 -23.44 -38.76
N ARG A 198 18.78 -22.93 -39.76
CA ARG A 198 18.91 -23.58 -41.06
C ARG A 198 19.68 -24.89 -40.86
N ARG A 199 19.01 -26.04 -40.98
CA ARG A 199 19.69 -27.32 -41.21
C ARG A 199 20.27 -27.31 -42.63
N LEU A 200 21.58 -27.30 -42.74
CA LEU A 200 22.28 -27.79 -43.92
C LEU A 200 22.54 -29.28 -43.67
N TYR A 201 21.89 -30.14 -44.46
CA TYR A 201 22.32 -31.53 -44.61
C TYR A 201 23.31 -31.59 -45.78
N GLY A 202 24.53 -32.00 -45.47
CA GLY A 202 25.52 -32.59 -46.37
C GLY A 202 25.98 -33.89 -45.75
#